data_AF-A0A0L0N0M4-F1
#
_entry.id   AF-A0A0L0N0M4-F1
#
_cell.length_a   1.000
_cell.length_b   1.000
_cell.length_c   1.000
_cell.angle_alpha   90.00
_cell.angle_beta   90.00
_cell.angle_gamma   90.00
#
_symmetry.space_group_name_H-M   'P 1'
#
loop_
_entity.id
_entity.type
_entity.pdbx_description
1 polymer ?
#
loop_
_entity_poly.entity_id
_entity_poly.type
_entity_poly.pdbx_seq_one_letter_code
_entity_poly.pdbx_strand_id
1 'polypeptide(L)'
;MPWDDFATRHEEIWIDLSSGELFCMPAYPSQHQIEYVKSLLKPITCELGLRAFERDVVENAVQKLVDRAYMDPLLRSSLGLQGTETFESHTNLGTTDDPISEPLEHMSLGSGSAGPRVGVWPEAAGGPQGPSQSEGQGQWGGPVLTSDGQKVPALAIEYKAPHKLSVDEAITGLESEIQPERDVINKDGQCFAFTARRLTAAVVTQLFSYMIGKGIQYGY
;
A
#
# COMPACT_ATOMS: atom_id res chain seq x y z
N MET A 1 -9.40 -10.42 -7.72
CA MET A 1 -10.62 -11.20 -8.00
C MET A 1 -11.80 -10.23 -8.00
N PRO A 2 -12.74 -10.32 -8.96
CA PRO A 2 -13.96 -9.51 -8.92
C PRO A 2 -14.68 -9.71 -7.58
N TRP A 3 -15.16 -8.62 -7.01
CA TRP A 3 -15.98 -8.57 -5.81
C TRP A 3 -17.39 -8.21 -6.24
N ASP A 4 -18.15 -9.24 -6.64
CA ASP A 4 -19.43 -9.09 -7.34
C ASP A 4 -20.53 -8.45 -6.47
N ASP A 5 -20.44 -8.57 -5.14
CA ASP A 5 -21.37 -7.97 -4.17
C ASP A 5 -20.78 -6.74 -3.45
N PHE A 6 -19.69 -6.15 -3.95
CA PHE A 6 -18.96 -5.07 -3.27
C PHE A 6 -19.86 -3.90 -2.84
N ALA A 7 -20.64 -3.34 -3.76
CA ALA A 7 -21.49 -2.18 -3.47
C ALA A 7 -22.51 -2.49 -2.37
N THR A 8 -23.18 -3.66 -2.44
CA THR A 8 -24.15 -4.11 -1.45
C THR A 8 -23.48 -4.37 -0.10
N ARG A 9 -22.34 -5.06 -0.08
CA ARG A 9 -21.57 -5.32 1.14
C ARG A 9 -21.08 -4.06 1.81
N HIS A 10 -20.61 -3.10 1.02
CA HIS A 10 -20.14 -1.83 1.53
C HIS A 10 -21.30 -1.03 2.14
N GLU A 11 -22.47 -1.01 1.49
CA GLU A 11 -23.68 -0.40 2.04
C GLU A 11 -24.12 -1.07 3.35
N GLU A 12 -24.15 -2.40 3.41
CA GLU A 12 -24.44 -3.17 4.64
C GLU A 12 -23.48 -2.81 5.77
N ILE A 13 -22.17 -2.76 5.49
CA ILE A 13 -21.15 -2.35 6.47
C ILE A 13 -21.40 -0.92 6.95
N TRP A 14 -21.73 0.02 6.06
CA TRP A 14 -22.03 1.39 6.46
C TRP A 14 -23.27 1.49 7.33
N ILE A 15 -24.32 0.71 7.03
CA ILE A 15 -25.53 0.64 7.85
C ILE A 15 -25.19 0.11 9.25
N ASP A 16 -24.43 -0.97 9.34
CA ASP A 16 -23.97 -1.52 10.62
C ASP A 16 -23.16 -0.51 11.42
N LEU A 17 -22.14 0.11 10.80
CA LEU A 17 -21.29 1.12 11.45
C LEU A 17 -22.10 2.34 11.92
N SER A 18 -23.12 2.75 11.15
CA SER A 18 -24.01 3.87 11.51
C SER A 18 -25.01 3.53 12.61
N SER A 19 -25.33 2.24 12.78
CA SER A 19 -26.24 1.74 13.81
C SER A 19 -25.55 1.59 15.17
N GLY A 20 -24.22 1.45 15.18
CA GLY A 20 -23.40 1.40 16.40
C GLY A 20 -23.07 2.78 16.98
N GLU A 21 -22.47 2.80 18.18
CA GLU A 21 -22.03 4.04 18.84
C GLU A 21 -20.70 4.60 18.29
N LEU A 22 -20.18 4.00 17.22
CA LEU A 22 -18.91 4.35 16.58
C LEU A 22 -18.85 5.83 16.21
N PHE A 23 -19.91 6.35 15.61
CA PHE A 23 -20.00 7.75 15.18
C PHE A 23 -20.75 8.66 16.18
N CYS A 24 -21.30 8.09 17.25
CA CYS A 24 -22.03 8.85 18.27
C CYS A 24 -21.10 9.72 19.13
N MET A 25 -19.81 9.41 19.22
CA MET A 25 -18.84 10.30 19.87
C MET A 25 -17.97 11.04 18.88
N PRO A 26 -17.74 12.34 19.10
CA PRO A 26 -16.89 13.13 18.22
C PRO A 26 -15.46 12.56 18.19
N ALA A 27 -14.89 12.45 16.99
CA ALA A 27 -13.52 11.99 16.79
C ALA A 27 -12.49 12.94 17.44
N TYR A 28 -12.86 14.20 17.64
CA TYR A 28 -12.04 15.21 18.29
C TYR A 28 -12.79 15.86 19.46
N PRO A 29 -12.16 16.02 20.64
CA PRO A 29 -12.82 16.61 21.80
C PRO A 29 -13.26 18.08 21.62
N SER A 30 -12.60 18.83 20.73
CA SER A 30 -12.90 20.24 20.49
C SER A 30 -12.35 20.74 19.14
N GLN A 31 -12.85 21.89 18.69
CA GLN A 31 -12.33 22.61 17.51
C GLN A 31 -10.82 22.91 17.65
N HIS A 32 -10.37 23.32 18.84
CA HIS A 32 -8.97 23.63 19.10
C HIS A 32 -8.06 22.41 18.90
N GLN A 33 -8.55 21.19 19.22
CA GLN A 33 -7.81 19.97 18.93
C GLN A 33 -7.66 19.72 17.43
N ILE A 34 -8.69 20.04 16.63
CA ILE A 34 -8.60 19.96 15.17
C ILE A 34 -7.57 20.95 14.64
N GLU A 35 -7.59 22.20 15.13
CA GLU A 35 -6.61 23.23 14.74
C GLU A 35 -5.19 22.83 15.12
N TYR A 36 -5.00 22.25 16.31
CA TYR A 36 -3.72 21.73 16.76
C TYR A 36 -3.23 20.60 15.84
N VAL A 37 -4.06 19.60 15.55
CA VAL A 37 -3.70 18.51 14.63
C VAL A 37 -3.35 19.06 13.25
N LYS A 38 -4.15 20.00 12.71
CA LYS A 38 -3.85 20.66 11.43
C LYS A 38 -2.51 21.39 11.46
N SER A 39 -2.13 22.01 12.58
CA SER A 39 -0.84 22.70 12.72
C SER A 39 0.37 21.75 12.71
N LEU A 40 0.18 20.48 13.05
CA LEU A 40 1.22 19.46 13.01
C LEU A 40 1.44 18.88 11.60
N LEU A 41 0.45 19.00 10.72
CA LEU A 41 0.56 18.55 9.34
C LEU A 41 1.45 19.50 8.54
N LYS A 42 2.69 19.07 8.31
CA LYS A 42 3.67 19.81 7.50
C LYS A 42 3.45 19.53 6.01
N PRO A 43 3.75 20.50 5.12
CA PRO A 43 3.84 20.23 3.69
C PRO A 43 4.78 19.07 3.41
N ILE A 44 4.38 18.19 2.50
CA ILE A 44 5.19 17.04 2.07
C ILE A 44 6.32 17.57 1.18
N THR A 45 7.56 17.45 1.65
CA THR A 45 8.75 17.95 0.94
C THR A 45 9.67 16.83 0.44
N CYS A 46 9.47 15.60 0.90
CA CYS A 46 10.26 14.43 0.52
C CYS A 46 9.49 13.13 0.81
N GLU A 47 10.00 12.00 0.32
CA GLU A 47 9.42 10.66 0.56
C GLU A 47 9.34 10.32 2.05
N LEU A 48 10.32 10.72 2.86
CA LEU A 48 10.26 10.52 4.32
C LEU A 48 9.12 11.33 4.95
N GLY A 49 8.89 12.55 4.46
CA GLY A 49 7.77 13.40 4.89
C GLY A 49 6.41 12.83 4.47
N LEU A 50 6.33 12.25 3.26
CA LEU A 50 5.13 11.57 2.80
C LEU A 50 4.80 10.38 3.68
N ARG A 51 5.79 9.51 3.98
CA ARG A 51 5.59 8.36 4.86
C ARG A 51 5.11 8.77 6.25
N ALA A 52 5.72 9.81 6.83
CA ALA A 52 5.29 10.32 8.14
C ALA A 52 3.84 10.83 8.08
N PHE A 53 3.49 11.56 7.02
CA PHE A 53 2.14 12.07 6.81
C PHE A 53 1.11 10.95 6.64
N GLU A 54 1.39 9.95 5.80
CA GLU A 54 0.50 8.81 5.56
C GLU A 54 0.28 7.98 6.81
N ARG A 55 1.34 7.76 7.61
CA ARG A 55 1.20 7.12 8.92
C ARG A 55 0.27 7.90 9.85
N ASP A 56 0.43 9.22 9.92
CA ASP A 56 -0.32 10.05 10.85
C ASP A 56 -1.79 10.24 10.45
N VAL A 57 -2.05 10.37 9.15
CA VAL A 57 -3.38 10.73 8.61
C VAL A 57 -4.18 9.52 8.14
N VAL A 58 -3.51 8.48 7.64
CA VAL A 58 -4.17 7.28 7.09
C VAL A 58 -4.04 6.11 8.06
N GLU A 59 -2.82 5.65 8.35
CA GLU A 59 -2.62 4.42 9.14
C GLU A 59 -3.19 4.57 10.56
N ASN A 60 -2.79 5.62 11.28
CA ASN A 60 -3.29 5.88 12.63
C ASN A 60 -4.81 6.14 12.66
N ALA A 61 -5.39 6.70 11.60
CA ALA A 61 -6.82 6.93 11.53
C ALA A 61 -7.59 5.62 11.30
N VAL A 62 -7.12 4.78 10.37
CA VAL A 62 -7.67 3.45 10.10
C VAL A 62 -7.55 2.57 11.35
N GLN A 63 -6.38 2.52 11.98
CA GLN A 63 -6.18 1.77 13.22
C GLN A 63 -7.17 2.18 14.31
N LYS A 64 -7.33 3.49 14.55
CA LYS A 64 -8.28 3.99 15.55
C LYS A 64 -9.73 3.62 15.23
N LEU A 65 -10.10 3.62 13.94
CA LEU A 65 -11.44 3.23 13.50
C LEU A 65 -11.68 1.74 13.79
N VAL A 66 -10.72 0.89 13.41
CA VAL A 66 -10.82 -0.56 13.59
C VAL A 66 -10.78 -0.93 15.07
N ASP A 67 -9.89 -0.33 15.86
CA ASP A 67 -9.82 -0.53 17.31
C ASP A 67 -11.17 -0.21 17.95
N ARG A 68 -11.81 0.88 17.52
CA ARG A 68 -13.09 1.28 18.07
C ARG A 68 -14.24 0.37 17.63
N ALA A 69 -14.23 -0.08 16.37
CA ALA A 69 -15.18 -1.08 15.88
C ALA A 69 -15.02 -2.42 16.64
N TYR A 70 -13.79 -2.80 16.98
CA TYR A 70 -13.50 -4.01 17.74
C TYR A 70 -13.98 -3.93 19.21
N MET A 71 -13.93 -2.74 19.83
CA MET A 71 -14.42 -2.54 21.20
C MET A 71 -15.95 -2.64 21.31
N ASP A 72 -16.69 -2.50 20.21
CA ASP A 72 -18.14 -2.70 20.17
C ASP A 72 -18.45 -4.18 19.90
N PRO A 73 -19.05 -4.93 20.86
CA PRO A 73 -19.32 -6.35 20.69
C PRO A 73 -20.26 -6.68 19.53
N LEU A 74 -21.20 -5.78 19.19
CA LEU A 74 -22.15 -5.99 18.09
C LEU A 74 -21.43 -5.85 16.75
N LEU A 75 -20.66 -4.78 16.57
CA LEU A 75 -19.88 -4.55 15.35
C LEU A 75 -18.78 -5.58 15.17
N ARG A 76 -18.08 -5.94 16.25
CA ARG A 76 -17.06 -7.00 16.20
C ARG A 76 -17.65 -8.32 15.71
N SER A 77 -18.86 -8.66 16.17
CA SER A 77 -19.54 -9.90 15.75
C SER A 77 -20.12 -9.81 14.35
N SER A 78 -20.70 -8.67 13.94
CA SER A 78 -21.32 -8.53 12.62
C SER A 78 -20.27 -8.44 11.50
N LEU A 79 -19.17 -7.72 11.75
CA LEU A 79 -18.06 -7.54 10.80
C LEU A 79 -17.02 -8.66 10.85
N GLY A 80 -17.17 -9.63 11.77
CA GLY A 80 -16.26 -10.77 11.88
C GLY A 80 -14.82 -10.38 12.25
N LEU A 81 -14.63 -9.33 13.05
CA LEU A 81 -13.31 -8.83 13.43
C LEU A 81 -12.67 -9.79 14.45
N GLN A 82 -11.85 -10.73 13.97
CA GLN A 82 -11.19 -11.77 14.79
C GLN A 82 -9.66 -11.60 14.89
N GLY A 83 -9.14 -10.41 14.59
CA GLY A 83 -7.71 -10.21 14.38
C GLY A 83 -7.14 -8.92 14.96
N THR A 84 -5.81 -8.87 15.04
CA THR A 84 -5.05 -7.63 15.25
C THR A 84 -4.64 -7.10 13.88
N GLU A 85 -4.87 -5.82 13.63
CA GLU A 85 -4.33 -5.17 12.43
C GLU A 85 -2.84 -4.91 12.61
N THR A 86 -2.06 -5.19 11.57
CA THR A 86 -0.65 -4.81 11.51
C THR A 86 -0.38 -4.10 10.19
N PHE A 87 0.23 -2.92 10.27
CA PHE A 87 0.70 -2.20 9.09
C PHE A 87 2.06 -2.74 8.67
N GLU A 88 2.11 -3.49 7.57
CA GLU A 88 3.36 -4.03 7.03
C GLU A 88 3.91 -3.09 5.95
N SER A 89 5.14 -2.64 6.16
CA SER A 89 5.89 -1.89 5.15
C SER A 89 6.84 -2.83 4.43
N HIS A 90 6.58 -3.17 3.17
CA HIS A 90 7.50 -3.97 2.35
C HIS A 90 8.60 -3.12 1.71
N THR A 91 9.04 -2.06 2.38
CA THR A 91 10.21 -1.29 1.94
C THR A 91 11.48 -2.08 2.27
N ASN A 92 12.46 -2.11 1.35
CA ASN A 92 13.76 -2.78 1.51
C ASN A 92 14.67 -2.19 2.62
N LEU A 93 14.10 -1.55 3.65
CA LEU A 93 14.81 -1.14 4.84
C LEU A 93 14.55 -2.22 5.88
N GLY A 94 15.51 -3.13 6.02
CA GLY A 94 15.44 -4.34 6.85
C GLY A 94 14.61 -4.14 8.11
N THR A 95 13.56 -4.94 8.23
CA THR A 95 12.83 -5.14 9.47
C THR A 95 13.84 -5.59 10.52
N THR A 96 13.90 -4.88 11.64
CA THR A 96 14.69 -5.26 12.84
C THR A 96 14.26 -6.59 13.47
N ASP A 97 13.21 -7.22 12.93
CA ASP A 97 12.68 -8.51 13.36
C ASP A 97 13.05 -9.66 12.42
N ASP A 98 14.11 -9.51 11.62
CA ASP A 98 14.79 -10.67 11.05
C ASP A 98 15.52 -11.42 12.19
N PRO A 99 15.32 -12.74 12.37
CA PRO A 99 16.11 -13.53 13.30
C PRO A 99 17.50 -13.80 12.70
N ILE A 100 18.28 -12.73 12.50
CA ILE A 100 19.73 -12.82 12.29
C ILE A 100 20.38 -12.48 13.64
N SER A 101 20.02 -13.27 14.65
CA SER A 101 20.76 -13.38 15.90
C SER A 101 21.17 -14.83 16.07
N GLU A 102 22.17 -15.25 15.29
CA GLU A 102 23.06 -16.38 15.63
C GLU A 102 24.49 -16.01 15.15
N PRO A 103 25.54 -16.39 15.90
CA PRO A 103 26.64 -15.49 16.20
C PRO A 103 27.81 -15.52 15.20
N LEU A 104 28.40 -14.35 15.01
CA LEU A 104 29.58 -14.06 14.20
C LEU A 104 30.90 -14.55 14.85
N GLU A 105 30.88 -15.70 15.55
CA GLU A 105 32.01 -16.17 16.38
C GLU A 105 32.70 -17.46 15.91
N HIS A 106 32.49 -17.92 14.67
CA HIS A 106 33.20 -19.12 14.16
C HIS A 106 33.97 -18.96 12.84
N MET A 107 34.30 -17.74 12.40
CA MET A 107 35.28 -17.56 11.32
C MET A 107 36.70 -17.42 11.89
N SER A 108 37.35 -18.57 12.09
CA SER A 108 38.81 -18.62 12.28
C SER A 108 39.53 -18.08 11.05
N LEU A 109 40.29 -17.01 11.23
CA LEU A 109 41.17 -16.42 10.21
C LEU A 109 42.44 -17.26 10.07
N GLY A 110 42.47 -18.11 9.04
CA GLY A 110 43.69 -18.74 8.54
C GLY A 110 44.42 -17.82 7.55
N SER A 111 45.59 -17.32 7.95
CA SER A 111 46.52 -16.54 7.12
C SER A 111 47.27 -17.44 6.13
N GLY A 112 47.41 -17.02 4.86
CA GLY A 112 48.48 -17.54 3.99
C GLY A 112 48.28 -17.50 2.47
N SER A 113 48.80 -16.44 1.85
CA SER A 113 49.68 -16.43 0.65
C SER A 113 49.24 -16.93 -0.75
N ALA A 114 49.29 -15.96 -1.70
CA ALA A 114 49.91 -15.99 -3.04
C ALA A 114 49.36 -16.86 -4.21
N GLY A 115 49.04 -16.17 -5.31
CA GLY A 115 49.46 -16.57 -6.67
C GLY A 115 48.36 -16.81 -7.73
N PRO A 116 48.44 -16.23 -8.95
CA PRO A 116 47.38 -16.25 -9.96
C PRO A 116 47.58 -17.34 -11.04
N ARG A 117 46.50 -17.88 -11.63
CA ARG A 117 46.48 -18.48 -12.99
C ARG A 117 45.07 -18.85 -13.51
N VAL A 118 44.76 -18.25 -14.67
CA VAL A 118 43.99 -18.70 -15.86
C VAL A 118 43.31 -20.08 -15.84
N GLY A 119 42.04 -20.14 -16.27
CA GLY A 119 41.50 -21.34 -16.92
C GLY A 119 39.96 -21.46 -17.03
N VAL A 120 39.45 -21.21 -18.24
CA VAL A 120 38.31 -21.91 -18.90
C VAL A 120 36.88 -21.70 -18.37
N TRP A 121 36.06 -21.05 -19.19
CA TRP A 121 34.60 -21.14 -19.17
C TRP A 121 34.14 -22.36 -19.99
N PRO A 122 33.19 -23.18 -19.50
CA PRO A 122 32.30 -23.94 -20.37
C PRO A 122 30.95 -23.23 -20.47
N GLU A 123 30.62 -22.90 -21.71
CA GLU A 123 29.30 -22.52 -22.19
C GLU A 123 28.32 -23.69 -21.98
N ALA A 124 27.17 -23.42 -21.34
CA ALA A 124 26.06 -24.37 -21.28
C ALA A 124 24.75 -23.63 -21.57
N ALA A 125 24.36 -23.75 -22.84
CA ALA A 125 23.01 -23.97 -23.35
C ALA A 125 21.86 -23.08 -22.83
N GLY A 126 21.38 -22.21 -23.72
CA GLY A 126 20.12 -21.51 -23.58
C GLY A 126 18.92 -22.47 -23.52
N GLY A 127 18.07 -22.23 -22.52
CA GLY A 127 16.67 -22.64 -22.50
C GLY A 127 15.78 -21.39 -22.48
N PRO A 128 14.52 -21.47 -22.94
CA PRO A 128 13.71 -20.30 -23.22
C PRO A 128 13.38 -19.56 -21.92
N GLN A 129 13.83 -18.30 -21.84
CA GLN A 129 13.34 -17.35 -20.84
C GLN A 129 11.85 -17.16 -21.08
N GLY A 130 11.03 -17.78 -20.24
CA GLY A 130 9.67 -17.32 -20.00
C GLY A 130 9.71 -15.85 -19.56
N PRO A 131 8.60 -15.10 -19.69
CA PRO A 131 8.60 -13.67 -19.40
C PRO A 131 9.11 -13.48 -17.97
N SER A 132 10.30 -12.86 -17.88
CA SER A 132 10.87 -12.38 -16.63
C SER A 132 9.78 -11.51 -16.00
N GLN A 133 9.16 -12.03 -14.95
CA GLN A 133 8.43 -11.22 -14.00
C GLN A 133 9.48 -10.30 -13.40
N SER A 134 9.60 -9.10 -13.96
CA SER A 134 10.20 -7.98 -13.25
C SER A 134 9.26 -7.68 -12.09
N GLU A 135 9.39 -8.44 -11.00
CA GLU A 135 8.80 -8.12 -9.72
C GLU A 135 9.22 -6.70 -9.39
N GLY A 136 8.26 -5.77 -9.44
CA GLY A 136 8.45 -4.41 -9.02
C GLY A 136 8.86 -4.41 -7.54
N GLN A 137 10.16 -4.24 -7.31
CA GLN A 137 10.80 -4.30 -6.01
C GLN A 137 10.13 -3.33 -5.01
N GLY A 138 9.50 -3.90 -3.96
CA GLY A 138 9.33 -3.38 -2.60
C GLY A 138 8.96 -1.89 -2.37
N GLN A 139 7.89 -1.38 -2.99
CA GLN A 139 7.47 0.03 -2.85
C GLN A 139 6.05 0.24 -2.31
N TRP A 140 5.32 -0.84 -2.04
CA TRP A 140 3.94 -0.81 -1.57
C TRP A 140 3.85 -1.39 -0.17
N GLY A 141 3.05 -0.78 0.69
CA GLY A 141 2.75 -1.30 2.02
C GLY A 141 1.29 -1.02 2.36
N GLY A 142 0.79 -1.63 3.42
CA GLY A 142 -0.58 -1.39 3.84
C GLY A 142 -1.00 -2.31 4.98
N PRO A 143 -2.18 -2.08 5.56
CA PRO A 143 -2.67 -2.91 6.65
C PRO A 143 -2.92 -4.33 6.14
N VAL A 144 -2.35 -5.25 6.89
CA VAL A 144 -2.60 -6.68 6.80
C VAL A 144 -3.45 -7.04 8.01
N LEU A 145 -4.65 -7.53 7.74
CA LEU A 145 -5.51 -8.12 8.75
C LEU A 145 -4.94 -9.50 9.08
N THR A 146 -4.57 -9.72 10.34
CA THR A 146 -4.19 -11.06 10.80
C THR A 146 -5.36 -11.69 11.53
N SER A 147 -6.07 -12.62 10.88
CA SER A 147 -7.17 -13.41 11.49
C SER A 147 -6.72 -14.87 11.61
N ASP A 148 -6.81 -15.46 12.79
CA ASP A 148 -6.42 -16.87 13.05
C ASP A 148 -4.99 -17.24 12.58
N GLY A 149 -4.06 -16.28 12.63
CA GLY A 149 -2.68 -16.46 12.15
C GLY A 149 -2.53 -16.39 10.63
N GLN A 150 -3.62 -16.23 9.88
CA GLN A 150 -3.59 -15.97 8.45
C GLN A 150 -3.54 -14.45 8.18
N LYS A 151 -2.55 -14.05 7.40
CA LYS A 151 -2.36 -12.67 6.94
C LYS A 151 -3.18 -12.43 5.67
N VAL A 152 -4.13 -11.49 5.74
CA VAL A 152 -4.98 -11.08 4.62
C VAL A 152 -4.71 -9.60 4.30
N PRO A 153 -4.20 -9.27 3.10
CA PRO A 153 -3.98 -7.88 2.71
C PRO A 153 -5.32 -7.17 2.50
N ALA A 154 -5.52 -6.02 3.15
CA ALA A 154 -6.80 -5.29 3.14
C ALA A 154 -6.73 -3.95 2.39
N LEU A 155 -5.61 -3.24 2.48
CA LEU A 155 -5.38 -1.97 1.80
C LEU A 155 -3.94 -1.90 1.30
N ALA A 156 -3.73 -1.10 0.26
CA ALA A 156 -2.42 -0.81 -0.29
C ALA A 156 -2.23 0.72 -0.40
N ILE A 157 -1.06 1.18 0.02
CA ILE A 157 -0.64 2.59 0.10
C ILE A 157 0.68 2.75 -0.65
N GLU A 158 0.78 3.84 -1.42
CA GLU A 158 2.00 4.22 -2.14
C GLU A 158 2.83 5.23 -1.36
N TYR A 159 3.91 4.79 -0.72
CA TYR A 159 4.79 5.68 0.06
C TYR A 159 5.74 6.55 -0.77
N LYS A 160 5.51 6.63 -2.08
CA LYS A 160 6.36 7.36 -3.01
C LYS A 160 5.66 8.61 -3.48
N ALA A 161 6.31 9.76 -3.27
CA ALA A 161 5.77 11.02 -3.74
C ALA A 161 5.60 10.98 -5.27
N PRO A 162 4.41 11.32 -5.79
CA PRO A 162 4.18 11.40 -7.22
C PRO A 162 4.93 12.61 -7.78
N HIS A 163 6.21 12.42 -8.07
CA HIS A 163 7.07 13.42 -8.71
C HIS A 163 6.67 13.69 -10.17
N LYS A 164 5.65 13.00 -10.69
CA LYS A 164 5.12 13.09 -12.06
C LYS A 164 3.63 13.44 -12.15
N LEU A 165 2.94 13.64 -11.02
CA LEU A 165 1.52 13.98 -11.01
C LEU A 165 1.30 15.14 -10.04
N SER A 166 1.14 16.34 -10.59
CA SER A 166 0.76 17.54 -9.84
C SER A 166 -0.71 17.47 -9.38
N VAL A 167 -1.07 18.34 -8.43
CA VAL A 167 -2.46 18.46 -7.95
C VAL A 167 -3.40 18.86 -9.09
N ASP A 168 -3.00 19.78 -9.97
CA ASP A 168 -3.83 20.21 -11.10
C ASP A 168 -4.04 19.08 -12.11
N GLU A 169 -3.02 18.25 -12.36
CA GLU A 169 -3.15 17.05 -13.19
C GLU A 169 -4.05 16.00 -12.54
N ALA A 170 -3.96 15.80 -11.21
CA ALA A 170 -4.84 14.88 -10.50
C ALA A 170 -6.30 15.34 -10.58
N ILE A 171 -6.58 16.63 -10.30
CA ILE A 171 -7.91 17.22 -10.39
C ILE A 171 -8.46 17.10 -11.81
N THR A 172 -7.67 17.49 -12.81
CA THR A 172 -8.10 17.46 -14.22
C THR A 172 -8.28 16.04 -14.73
N GLY A 173 -7.40 15.11 -14.35
CA GLY A 173 -7.49 13.72 -14.75
C GLY A 173 -8.71 13.01 -14.18
N LEU A 174 -9.13 13.39 -12.96
CA LEU A 174 -10.28 12.84 -12.23
C LEU A 174 -11.59 13.61 -12.44
N GLU A 175 -11.63 14.57 -13.36
CA GLU A 175 -12.84 15.38 -13.63
C GLU A 175 -14.03 14.52 -14.10
N SER A 176 -13.76 13.35 -14.69
CA SER A 176 -14.76 12.40 -15.19
C SER A 176 -14.25 10.97 -15.08
N GLU A 177 -15.17 10.00 -15.23
CA GLU A 177 -14.83 8.58 -15.29
C GLU A 177 -13.77 8.31 -16.38
N ILE A 178 -12.71 7.59 -16.00
CA ILE A 178 -11.67 7.15 -16.92
C ILE A 178 -11.92 5.68 -17.27
N GLN A 179 -12.15 5.40 -18.54
CA GLN A 179 -12.18 4.03 -19.07
C GLN A 179 -10.87 3.79 -19.82
N PRO A 180 -9.90 3.02 -19.27
CA PRO A 180 -8.55 2.92 -19.83
C PRO A 180 -8.51 2.53 -21.31
N GLU A 181 -9.31 1.53 -21.72
CA GLU A 181 -9.38 1.07 -23.12
C GLU A 181 -9.93 2.15 -24.07
N ARG A 182 -10.93 2.91 -23.61
CA ARG A 182 -11.59 3.96 -24.39
C ARG A 182 -10.76 5.24 -24.44
N ASP A 183 -10.15 5.62 -23.33
CA ASP A 183 -9.66 6.98 -23.10
C ASP A 183 -8.14 7.11 -23.11
N VAL A 184 -7.39 6.02 -22.90
CA VAL A 184 -5.95 6.07 -22.63
C VAL A 184 -5.13 5.11 -23.48
N ILE A 185 -5.51 3.83 -23.53
CA ILE A 185 -4.73 2.78 -24.20
C ILE A 185 -4.78 2.99 -25.71
N ASN A 186 -3.60 3.06 -26.34
CA ASN A 186 -3.43 3.31 -27.77
C ASN A 186 -4.16 4.57 -28.26
N LYS A 187 -4.31 5.58 -27.39
CA LYS A 187 -4.85 6.90 -27.74
C LYS A 187 -3.73 7.93 -27.77
N ASP A 188 -3.83 8.85 -28.72
CA ASP A 188 -2.92 9.97 -28.85
C ASP A 188 -3.63 11.26 -28.50
N GLY A 189 -3.00 12.04 -27.62
CA GLY A 189 -3.46 13.37 -27.24
C GLY A 189 -2.30 14.13 -26.61
N GLN A 190 -2.19 15.41 -26.94
CA GLN A 190 -1.14 16.29 -26.41
C GLN A 190 -1.69 17.44 -25.56
N CYS A 191 -3.01 17.57 -25.47
CA CYS A 191 -3.60 18.57 -24.59
C CYS A 191 -3.35 18.21 -23.12
N PHE A 192 -3.37 19.23 -22.28
CA PHE A 192 -3.16 19.09 -20.85
C PHE A 192 -4.14 18.08 -20.22
N ALA A 193 -5.43 18.18 -20.53
CA ALA A 193 -6.45 17.28 -20.00
C ALA A 193 -6.22 15.81 -20.35
N PHE A 194 -5.77 15.52 -21.58
CA PHE A 194 -5.43 14.15 -21.97
C PHE A 194 -4.20 13.65 -21.23
N THR A 195 -3.16 14.47 -21.11
CA THR A 195 -1.93 14.13 -20.38
C THR A 195 -2.24 13.87 -18.91
N ALA A 196 -3.00 14.74 -18.28
CA ALA A 196 -3.49 14.61 -16.91
C ALA A 196 -4.28 13.31 -16.72
N ARG A 197 -5.28 13.03 -17.57
CA ARG A 197 -6.04 11.78 -17.54
C ARG A 197 -5.16 10.55 -17.67
N ARG A 198 -4.22 10.56 -18.62
CA ARG A 198 -3.28 9.45 -18.82
C ARG A 198 -2.37 9.23 -17.62
N LEU A 199 -1.83 10.29 -17.03
CA LEU A 199 -0.97 10.20 -15.84
C LEU A 199 -1.74 9.68 -14.63
N THR A 200 -2.92 10.22 -14.36
CA THR A 200 -3.82 9.73 -13.30
C THR A 200 -4.16 8.26 -13.50
N ALA A 201 -4.55 7.86 -14.73
CA ALA A 201 -4.84 6.47 -15.05
C ALA A 201 -3.63 5.56 -14.80
N ALA A 202 -2.44 5.99 -15.19
CA ALA A 202 -1.21 5.22 -14.97
C ALA A 202 -0.93 5.01 -13.47
N VAL A 203 -1.04 6.06 -12.64
CA VAL A 203 -0.82 5.95 -11.19
C VAL A 203 -1.84 5.02 -10.54
N VAL A 204 -3.13 5.17 -10.84
CA VAL A 204 -4.20 4.33 -10.27
C VAL A 204 -4.04 2.87 -10.71
N THR A 205 -3.79 2.63 -12.01
CA THR A 205 -3.64 1.26 -12.53
C THR A 205 -2.38 0.57 -12.04
N GLN A 206 -1.32 1.33 -11.72
CA GLN A 206 -0.09 0.79 -11.12
C GLN A 206 -0.36 0.21 -9.73
N LEU A 207 -1.03 0.96 -8.85
CA LEU A 207 -1.44 0.47 -7.53
C LEU A 207 -2.44 -0.70 -7.66
N PHE A 208 -3.41 -0.57 -8.57
CA PHE A 208 -4.38 -1.63 -8.82
C PHE A 208 -3.71 -2.94 -9.26
N SER A 209 -2.72 -2.88 -10.16
CA SER A 209 -1.96 -4.07 -10.58
C SER A 209 -1.25 -4.75 -9.41
N TYR A 210 -0.72 -3.97 -8.44
CA TYR A 210 -0.14 -4.51 -7.22
C TYR A 210 -1.20 -5.22 -6.36
N MET A 211 -2.37 -4.60 -6.18
CA MET A 211 -3.49 -5.17 -5.42
C MET A 211 -3.93 -6.52 -6.00
N ILE A 212 -4.05 -6.62 -7.33
CA ILE A 212 -4.35 -7.90 -8.02
C ILE A 212 -3.28 -8.95 -7.75
N GLY A 213 -1.99 -8.57 -7.86
CA GLY A 213 -0.87 -9.47 -7.58
C GLY A 213 -0.84 -9.98 -6.13
N LYS A 214 -1.39 -9.21 -5.19
CA LYS A 214 -1.54 -9.59 -3.77
C LYS A 214 -2.86 -10.29 -3.45
N GLY A 215 -3.71 -10.53 -4.45
CA GLY A 215 -4.98 -11.23 -4.27
C GLY A 215 -6.07 -10.38 -3.61
N ILE A 216 -5.90 -9.06 -3.54
CA ILE A 216 -6.92 -8.15 -3.01
C ILE A 216 -8.13 -8.16 -3.97
N GLN A 217 -9.32 -8.28 -3.41
CA GLN A 217 -10.56 -8.24 -4.17
C GLN A 217 -10.89 -6.81 -4.61
N TYR A 218 -11.55 -6.65 -5.75
CA TYR A 218 -11.94 -5.34 -6.27
C TYR A 218 -13.37 -5.39 -6.79
N GLY A 219 -14.16 -4.37 -6.49
CA GLY A 219 -15.52 -4.18 -7.01
C GLY A 219 -15.78 -2.71 -7.30
N TYR A 220 -16.83 -2.46 -8.07
CA TYR A 220 -17.30 -1.12 -8.48
C TYR A 220 -18.65 -0.82 -7.86
#